data_AF-A0A5P9FJE3-F1
#
_entry.id   AF-A0A5P9FJE3-F1
#
_cell.length_a   1.000
_cell.length_b   1.000
_cell.length_c   1.000
_cell.angle_alpha   90.00
_cell.angle_beta   90.00
_cell.angle_gamma   90.00
#
_symmetry.space_group_name_H-M   'P 1'
#
loop_
_entity.id
_entity.type
_entity.pdbx_description
1 polymer ?
#
loop_
_entity_poly.entity_id
_entity_poly.type
_entity_poly.pdbx_seq_one_letter_code
_entity_poly.pdbx_strand_id
1 'polypeptide(L)'
;MSGKILSLIILVAAAIGGAAMYYLQVFAYYERLPEVSEITIATTDGGTTTLPVSNFQGIDADSSPIRYRACFDVLAGPSDLQAEPYPAAIPRNAPFWFSCFDAEAIADQIDAGAAEVFTVARNIEFGIDRVVALTDDGRGYVWQEVNDCGDRAYDGTPLGDDCPPRDR
;
A
#
# COMPACT_ATOMS: atom_id res chain seq x y z
N MET A 1 -1.90 46.74 24.50
CA MET A 1 -1.67 45.84 23.36
C MET A 1 -2.82 44.85 23.31
N SER A 2 -3.46 44.79 22.15
CA SER A 2 -4.89 44.47 22.01
C SER A 2 -5.08 43.00 21.69
N GLY A 3 -6.08 42.34 22.29
CA GLY A 3 -6.38 40.91 22.06
C GLY A 3 -6.45 40.50 20.59
N LYS A 4 -6.73 41.47 19.69
CA LYS A 4 -6.66 41.29 18.22
C LYS A 4 -5.29 40.82 17.72
N ILE A 5 -4.19 41.32 18.28
CA ILE A 5 -2.83 40.92 17.89
C ILE A 5 -2.57 39.48 18.32
N LEU A 6 -3.00 39.12 19.54
CA LEU A 6 -2.87 37.75 20.04
C LEU A 6 -3.73 36.78 19.21
N SER A 7 -4.97 37.15 18.88
CA SER A 7 -5.84 36.37 17.99
C SER A 7 -5.22 36.20 16.61
N LEU A 8 -4.62 37.23 16.03
CA LEU A 8 -3.95 37.15 14.73
C LEU A 8 -2.76 36.18 14.76
N ILE A 9 -1.93 36.24 15.82
CA ILE A 9 -0.79 35.32 15.99
C ILE A 9 -1.27 33.87 16.05
N ILE A 10 -2.34 33.60 16.81
CA ILE A 10 -2.91 32.26 16.93
C ILE A 10 -3.42 31.76 15.57
N LEU A 11 -4.14 32.58 14.81
CA LEU A 11 -4.65 32.21 13.49
C LEU A 11 -3.52 31.92 12.50
N VAL A 12 -2.47 32.74 12.48
CA VAL A 12 -1.30 32.53 11.62
C VAL A 12 -0.56 31.25 12.00
N ALA A 13 -0.33 31.02 13.29
CA ALA A 13 0.32 29.80 13.77
C ALA A 13 -0.50 28.55 13.42
N ALA A 14 -1.82 28.59 13.58
CA ALA A 14 -2.71 27.49 13.20
C ALA A 14 -2.67 27.23 11.69
N ALA A 15 -2.69 28.27 10.86
CA ALA A 15 -2.60 28.14 9.41
C ALA A 15 -1.27 27.52 8.97
N ILE A 16 -0.14 27.97 9.54
CA ILE A 16 1.18 27.41 9.26
C ILE A 16 1.25 25.96 9.71
N GLY A 17 0.77 25.64 10.91
CA GLY A 17 0.75 24.27 11.43
C GLY A 17 -0.08 23.33 10.57
N GLY A 18 -1.28 23.76 10.13
CA GLY A 18 -2.13 23.00 9.23
C GLY A 18 -1.49 22.78 7.86
N ALA A 19 -0.91 23.82 7.27
CA ALA A 19 -0.22 23.71 5.98
C ALA A 19 1.01 22.79 6.06
N ALA A 20 1.79 22.90 7.14
CA ALA A 20 2.95 22.03 7.38
C ALA A 20 2.51 20.57 7.54
N MET A 21 1.47 20.30 8.34
CA MET A 21 0.93 18.94 8.52
C MET A 21 0.45 18.35 7.19
N TYR A 22 -0.31 19.12 6.39
CA TYR A 22 -0.78 18.68 5.08
C TYR A 22 0.39 18.37 4.14
N TYR A 23 1.38 19.26 4.07
CA TYR A 23 2.56 19.07 3.22
C TYR A 23 3.36 17.83 3.63
N LEU A 24 3.59 17.63 4.92
CA LEU A 24 4.31 16.47 5.44
C LEU A 24 3.59 15.16 5.10
N GLN A 25 2.27 15.12 5.31
CA GLN A 25 1.48 13.92 5.10
C GLN A 25 1.35 13.53 3.62
N VAL A 26 1.15 14.52 2.74
CA VAL A 26 0.79 14.29 1.32
C VAL A 26 2.01 14.32 0.39
N PHE A 27 3.09 15.02 0.76
CA PHE A 27 4.24 15.22 -0.13
C PHE A 27 5.57 14.84 0.51
N ALA A 28 5.92 15.43 1.66
CA ALA A 28 7.32 15.47 2.10
C ALA A 28 7.93 14.08 2.36
N TYR A 29 7.12 13.12 2.81
CA TYR A 29 7.59 11.77 3.10
C TYR A 29 7.50 10.81 1.92
N TYR A 30 6.80 11.18 0.84
CA TYR A 30 6.65 10.30 -0.31
C TYR A 30 7.79 10.51 -1.30
N GLU A 31 8.38 9.39 -1.72
CA GLU A 31 9.34 9.34 -2.81
C GLU A 31 8.84 8.46 -3.94
N ARG A 32 9.33 8.72 -5.16
CA ARG A 32 9.06 7.85 -6.31
C ARG A 32 10.10 6.73 -6.32
N LEU A 33 9.63 5.52 -6.51
CA LEU A 33 10.48 4.35 -6.64
C LEU A 33 11.09 4.27 -8.04
N PRO A 34 12.30 3.71 -8.18
CA PRO A 34 12.88 3.42 -9.48
C PRO A 34 12.00 2.45 -10.26
N GLU A 35 12.07 2.54 -11.59
CA GLU A 35 11.37 1.60 -12.47
C GLU A 35 11.91 0.18 -12.30
N VAL A 36 11.01 -0.80 -12.30
CA VAL A 36 11.35 -2.22 -12.28
C VAL A 36 10.72 -2.92 -13.48
N SER A 37 11.39 -3.94 -13.99
CA SER A 37 10.93 -4.75 -15.12
C SER A 37 10.27 -6.06 -14.71
N GLU A 38 10.26 -6.37 -13.42
CA GLU A 38 9.73 -7.62 -12.90
C GLU A 38 9.12 -7.46 -11.50
N ILE A 39 8.07 -8.25 -11.22
CA ILE A 39 7.44 -8.36 -9.90
C ILE A 39 7.41 -9.84 -9.52
N THR A 40 7.90 -10.15 -8.32
CA THR A 40 7.89 -11.52 -7.79
C THR A 40 6.70 -11.69 -6.85
N ILE A 41 5.96 -12.79 -7.00
CA ILE A 41 4.75 -13.09 -6.23
C ILE A 41 4.86 -14.49 -5.61
N ALA A 42 4.19 -14.72 -4.49
CA ALA A 42 4.18 -16.01 -3.82
C ALA A 42 3.30 -17.01 -4.59
N THR A 43 3.72 -18.28 -4.64
CA THR A 43 2.96 -19.38 -5.27
C THR A 43 2.30 -20.27 -4.23
N THR A 44 1.24 -20.98 -4.62
CA THR A 44 0.47 -21.84 -3.71
C THR A 44 1.27 -23.01 -3.12
N ASP A 45 2.39 -23.38 -3.74
CA ASP A 45 3.30 -24.44 -3.27
C ASP A 45 4.41 -23.92 -2.34
N GLY A 46 4.35 -22.65 -1.94
CA GLY A 46 5.32 -22.00 -1.05
C GLY A 46 6.58 -21.48 -1.74
N GLY A 47 6.61 -21.50 -3.07
CA GLY A 47 7.64 -20.89 -3.89
C GLY A 47 7.33 -19.42 -4.25
N THR A 48 8.01 -18.94 -5.29
CA THR A 48 7.72 -17.66 -5.91
C THR A 48 7.73 -17.79 -7.43
N THR A 49 6.96 -16.94 -8.10
CA THR A 49 7.00 -16.77 -9.56
C THR A 49 7.23 -15.31 -9.90
N THR A 50 7.96 -15.05 -10.99
CA THR A 50 8.34 -13.71 -11.41
C THR A 50 7.58 -13.34 -12.67
N LEU A 51 6.89 -12.20 -12.63
CA LEU A 51 6.12 -11.64 -13.72
C LEU A 51 6.92 -10.52 -14.38
N PRO A 52 7.15 -10.57 -15.70
CA PRO A 52 7.66 -9.41 -16.44
C PRO A 52 6.60 -8.31 -16.47
N VAL A 53 7.01 -7.08 -16.17
CA VAL A 53 6.13 -5.92 -16.14
C VAL A 53 6.71 -4.75 -16.92
N SER A 54 5.87 -3.78 -17.25
CA SER A 54 6.28 -2.54 -17.92
C SER A 54 5.50 -1.35 -17.38
N ASN A 55 5.96 -0.13 -17.71
CA ASN A 55 5.33 1.12 -17.28
C ASN A 55 5.15 1.22 -15.76
N PHE A 56 6.12 0.69 -15.00
CA PHE A 56 6.06 0.69 -13.55
C PHE A 56 6.12 2.11 -13.00
N GLN A 57 5.17 2.42 -12.13
CA GLN A 57 5.19 3.62 -11.32
C GLN A 57 4.97 3.21 -9.88
N GLY A 58 5.89 3.60 -9.00
CA GLY A 58 5.81 3.28 -7.58
C GLY A 58 6.08 4.51 -6.72
N ILE A 59 5.47 4.52 -5.54
CA ILE A 59 5.79 5.45 -4.46
C ILE A 59 5.94 4.69 -3.15
N ASP A 60 6.78 5.20 -2.27
CA ASP A 60 6.88 4.71 -0.89
C ASP A 60 7.17 5.87 0.05
N ALA A 61 7.14 5.59 1.35
CA ALA A 61 7.46 6.54 2.39
C ALA A 61 7.88 5.83 3.69
N ASP A 62 9.14 6.00 4.10
CA ASP A 62 9.71 5.43 5.32
C ASP A 62 8.96 5.81 6.62
N SER A 63 8.12 6.84 6.55
CA SER A 63 7.26 7.25 7.68
C SER A 63 6.22 6.20 8.10
N SER A 64 5.88 5.24 7.23
CA SER A 64 4.95 4.15 7.55
C SER A 64 4.98 3.04 6.49
N PRO A 65 5.04 1.75 6.88
CA PRO A 65 5.13 0.62 5.93
C PRO A 65 3.96 0.57 4.96
N ILE A 66 2.74 0.88 5.44
CA ILE A 66 1.53 0.81 4.63
C ILE A 66 1.41 1.89 3.55
N ARG A 67 2.45 2.70 3.28
CA ARG A 67 2.42 3.78 2.28
C ARG A 67 2.87 3.36 0.89
N TYR A 68 3.50 2.20 0.74
CA TYR A 68 3.92 1.68 -0.57
C TYR A 68 2.74 1.49 -1.52
N ARG A 69 2.81 2.09 -2.70
CA ARG A 69 1.86 1.86 -3.81
C ARG A 69 2.62 1.73 -5.11
N ALA A 70 2.21 0.80 -5.95
CA ALA A 70 2.69 0.75 -7.32
C ALA A 70 1.60 0.32 -8.29
N CYS A 71 1.77 0.70 -9.55
CA CYS A 71 0.98 0.21 -10.67
C CYS A 71 1.93 -0.13 -11.84
N PHE A 72 1.50 -1.03 -12.71
CA PHE A 72 2.25 -1.42 -13.91
C PHE A 72 1.32 -2.12 -14.91
N ASP A 73 1.86 -2.39 -16.10
CA ASP A 73 1.22 -3.23 -17.11
C ASP A 73 1.86 -4.61 -17.11
N VAL A 74 1.05 -5.65 -17.30
CA VAL A 74 1.44 -7.05 -17.21
C VAL A 74 0.60 -7.89 -18.18
N LEU A 75 1.21 -8.88 -18.82
CA LEU A 75 0.54 -9.74 -19.80
C LEU A 75 -0.15 -10.95 -19.18
N ALA A 76 0.26 -11.36 -17.98
CA ALA A 76 -0.33 -12.48 -17.27
C ALA A 76 -1.67 -12.08 -16.66
N GLY A 77 -2.74 -12.83 -16.96
CA GLY A 77 -4.02 -12.67 -16.31
C GLY A 77 -4.09 -13.44 -14.97
N PRO A 78 -5.11 -13.17 -14.12
CA PRO A 78 -5.31 -13.88 -12.86
C PRO A 78 -5.36 -15.40 -13.01
N SER A 79 -6.06 -15.88 -14.05
CA SER A 79 -6.27 -17.31 -14.32
C SER A 79 -5.02 -18.06 -14.79
N ASP A 80 -3.97 -17.33 -15.20
CA ASP A 80 -2.76 -17.92 -15.79
C ASP A 80 -1.72 -18.33 -14.71
N LEU A 81 -1.98 -17.99 -13.44
CA LEU A 81 -0.99 -18.04 -12.38
C LEU A 81 -1.38 -19.02 -11.27
N GLN A 82 -0.40 -19.79 -10.79
CA GLN A 82 -0.51 -20.59 -9.56
C GLN A 82 -0.06 -19.76 -8.34
N ALA A 83 -0.60 -18.55 -8.23
CA ALA A 83 -0.25 -17.60 -7.18
C ALA A 83 -1.09 -17.82 -5.92
N GLU A 84 -0.51 -17.53 -4.75
CA GLU A 84 -1.25 -17.62 -3.48
C GLU A 84 -2.32 -16.50 -3.42
N PRO A 85 -3.62 -16.81 -3.39
CA PRO A 85 -4.66 -15.79 -3.32
C PRO A 85 -4.64 -15.08 -1.95
N TYR A 86 -4.92 -13.78 -1.96
CA TYR A 86 -5.03 -12.97 -0.75
C TYR A 86 -6.49 -12.57 -0.51
N PRO A 87 -7.14 -13.10 0.54
CA PRO A 87 -8.54 -12.79 0.81
C PRO A 87 -8.70 -11.38 1.41
N ALA A 88 -9.81 -10.72 1.07
CA ALA A 88 -10.28 -9.49 1.73
C ALA A 88 -9.25 -8.34 1.78
N ALA A 89 -8.39 -8.21 0.76
CA ALA A 89 -7.50 -7.06 0.65
C ALA A 89 -8.29 -5.79 0.35
N ILE A 90 -7.88 -4.66 0.96
CA ILE A 90 -8.53 -3.36 0.85
C ILE A 90 -7.50 -2.35 0.31
N PRO A 91 -7.58 -2.01 -0.99
CA PRO A 91 -6.70 -1.01 -1.58
C PRO A 91 -6.69 0.28 -0.76
N ARG A 92 -5.51 0.76 -0.45
CA ARG A 92 -5.32 1.92 0.43
C ARG A 92 -5.10 3.18 -0.42
N ASN A 93 -5.71 4.29 -0.01
CA ASN A 93 -5.66 5.55 -0.74
C ASN A 93 -4.23 6.01 -1.03
N ALA A 94 -4.01 6.45 -2.27
CA ALA A 94 -2.78 7.12 -2.69
C ALA A 94 -2.93 8.65 -2.58
N PRO A 95 -1.83 9.41 -2.51
CA PRO A 95 -1.86 10.86 -2.67
C PRO A 95 -2.46 11.26 -4.03
N PHE A 96 -3.22 12.36 -4.07
CA PHE A 96 -3.93 12.80 -5.29
C PHE A 96 -3.02 13.06 -6.51
N TRP A 97 -1.72 13.32 -6.28
CA TRP A 97 -0.73 13.54 -7.35
C TRP A 97 -0.19 12.23 -7.95
N PHE A 98 -0.50 11.07 -7.33
CA PHE A 98 -0.15 9.74 -7.80
C PHE A 98 -1.38 9.07 -8.43
N SER A 99 -1.75 9.54 -9.62
CA SER A 99 -2.99 9.15 -10.32
C SER A 99 -3.02 7.72 -10.86
N CYS A 100 -1.94 6.96 -10.72
CA CYS A 100 -1.83 5.63 -11.31
C CYS A 100 -2.47 4.54 -10.42
N PHE A 101 -2.72 4.85 -9.14
CA PHE A 101 -3.32 3.96 -8.16
C PHE A 101 -4.60 4.60 -7.61
N ASP A 102 -5.74 4.19 -8.15
CA ASP A 102 -7.07 4.61 -7.69
C ASP A 102 -7.66 3.50 -6.83
N ALA A 103 -7.66 3.71 -5.51
CA ALA A 103 -8.08 2.68 -4.56
C ALA A 103 -9.56 2.30 -4.71
N GLU A 104 -10.43 3.26 -5.05
CA GLU A 104 -11.86 3.01 -5.24
C GLU A 104 -12.08 2.19 -6.51
N ALA A 105 -11.46 2.59 -7.62
CA ALA A 105 -11.57 1.85 -8.87
C ALA A 105 -10.96 0.43 -8.80
N ILE A 106 -9.89 0.23 -8.02
CA ILE A 106 -9.31 -1.10 -7.79
C ILE A 106 -10.27 -1.95 -6.94
N ALA A 107 -10.84 -1.39 -5.87
CA ALA A 107 -11.80 -2.09 -5.03
C ALA A 107 -13.05 -2.53 -5.83
N ASP A 108 -13.60 -1.64 -6.66
CA ASP A 108 -14.73 -1.95 -7.53
C ASP A 108 -14.42 -3.11 -8.51
N GLN A 109 -13.20 -3.17 -9.04
CA GLN A 109 -12.79 -4.27 -9.92
C GLN A 109 -12.66 -5.59 -9.17
N ILE A 110 -12.13 -5.57 -7.93
CA ILE A 110 -12.05 -6.76 -7.07
C ILE A 110 -13.47 -7.26 -6.75
N ASP A 111 -14.37 -6.37 -6.35
CA ASP A 111 -15.76 -6.71 -6.02
C ASP A 111 -16.55 -7.22 -7.24
N ALA A 112 -16.25 -6.70 -8.43
CA ALA A 112 -16.82 -7.17 -9.69
C ALA A 112 -16.21 -8.50 -10.19
N GLY A 113 -15.14 -8.99 -9.57
CA GLY A 113 -14.38 -10.16 -10.00
C GLY A 113 -13.56 -9.95 -11.28
N ALA A 114 -13.33 -8.69 -11.67
CA ALA A 114 -12.47 -8.31 -12.81
C ALA A 114 -10.99 -8.13 -12.39
N ALA A 115 -10.71 -8.22 -11.09
CA ALA A 115 -9.38 -8.25 -10.53
C ALA A 115 -9.30 -9.30 -9.41
N GLU A 116 -8.17 -10.00 -9.33
CA GLU A 116 -7.87 -10.93 -8.24
C GLU A 116 -6.61 -10.48 -7.51
N VAL A 117 -6.61 -10.66 -6.19
CA VAL A 117 -5.50 -10.25 -5.33
C VAL A 117 -4.70 -11.46 -4.90
N PHE A 118 -3.38 -11.36 -5.01
CA PHE A 118 -2.43 -12.39 -4.66
C PHE A 118 -1.40 -11.88 -3.64
N THR A 119 -0.86 -12.80 -2.85
CA THR A 119 0.25 -12.54 -1.93
C THR A 119 1.53 -12.30 -2.71
N VAL A 120 2.19 -11.16 -2.49
CA VAL A 120 3.58 -10.93 -2.93
C VAL A 120 4.53 -11.52 -1.90
N ALA A 121 4.36 -11.12 -0.65
CA ALA A 121 5.14 -11.63 0.47
C ALA A 121 4.40 -11.37 1.78
N ARG A 122 4.42 -12.35 2.68
CA ARG A 122 3.89 -12.23 4.04
C ARG A 122 4.94 -11.63 4.96
N ASN A 123 4.52 -10.77 5.88
CA ASN A 123 5.39 -10.17 6.90
C ASN A 123 6.70 -9.60 6.32
N ILE A 124 6.61 -8.82 5.23
CA ILE A 124 7.77 -8.07 4.70
C ILE A 124 8.35 -7.12 5.75
N GLU A 125 7.46 -6.67 6.63
CA GLU A 125 7.75 -6.20 7.97
C GLU A 125 6.77 -6.92 8.90
N PHE A 126 7.09 -7.05 10.19
CA PHE A 126 6.19 -7.71 11.13
C PHE A 126 4.78 -7.11 11.09
N GLY A 127 3.80 -7.95 10.78
CA GLY A 127 2.40 -7.53 10.72
C GLY A 127 1.98 -6.89 9.40
N ILE A 128 2.89 -6.81 8.42
CA ILE A 128 2.67 -6.14 7.13
C ILE A 128 2.94 -7.11 5.98
N ASP A 129 1.89 -7.38 5.21
CA ASP A 129 1.98 -8.15 3.98
C ASP A 129 2.11 -7.23 2.77
N ARG A 130 2.74 -7.69 1.70
CA ARG A 130 2.66 -7.07 0.38
C ARG A 130 1.74 -7.91 -0.49
N VAL A 131 0.86 -7.24 -1.22
CA VAL A 131 -0.13 -7.89 -2.08
C VAL A 131 -0.11 -7.25 -3.47
N VAL A 132 -0.59 -8.00 -4.45
CA VAL A 132 -0.75 -7.53 -5.83
C VAL A 132 -2.15 -7.86 -6.33
N ALA A 133 -2.87 -6.88 -6.86
CA ALA A 133 -4.04 -7.12 -7.68
C ALA A 133 -3.61 -7.22 -9.14
N LEU A 134 -4.08 -8.26 -9.83
CA LEU A 134 -3.99 -8.39 -11.28
C LEU A 134 -5.39 -8.32 -11.85
N THR A 135 -5.55 -7.54 -12.91
CA THR A 135 -6.81 -7.32 -13.59
C THR A 135 -6.87 -8.12 -14.89
N ASP A 136 -8.08 -8.37 -15.39
CA ASP A 136 -8.28 -9.01 -16.69
C ASP A 136 -7.85 -8.14 -17.88
N ASP A 137 -7.71 -6.81 -17.69
CA ASP A 137 -7.29 -5.87 -18.74
C ASP A 137 -5.77 -5.65 -18.81
N GLY A 138 -4.98 -6.42 -18.05
CA GLY A 138 -3.53 -6.41 -18.10
C GLY A 138 -2.87 -5.33 -17.26
N ARG A 139 -3.58 -4.83 -16.23
CA ARG A 139 -3.04 -3.91 -15.21
C ARG A 139 -2.71 -4.65 -13.93
N GLY A 140 -1.62 -4.26 -13.29
CA GLY A 140 -1.24 -4.72 -11.96
C GLY A 140 -1.11 -3.58 -10.97
N TYR A 141 -1.49 -3.83 -9.72
CA TYR A 141 -1.44 -2.87 -8.62
C TYR A 141 -0.85 -3.52 -7.37
N VAL A 142 0.14 -2.91 -6.75
CA VAL A 142 0.78 -3.44 -5.53
C VAL A 142 0.58 -2.47 -4.39
N TRP A 143 0.21 -3.00 -3.24
CA TRP A 143 0.15 -2.26 -1.99
C TRP A 143 0.52 -3.15 -0.81
N GLN A 144 0.56 -2.55 0.38
CA GLN A 144 0.84 -3.25 1.62
C GLN A 144 -0.42 -3.29 2.48
N GLU A 145 -0.65 -4.44 3.11
CA GLU A 145 -1.76 -4.70 4.02
C GLU A 145 -1.27 -4.95 5.43
N VAL A 146 -2.07 -4.52 6.41
CA VAL A 146 -1.89 -4.96 7.80
C VAL A 146 -2.56 -6.32 7.93
N ASN A 147 -1.81 -7.31 8.41
CA ASN A 147 -2.34 -8.65 8.65
C ASN A 147 -2.79 -8.81 10.11
N ASP A 148 -3.41 -9.95 10.44
CA ASP A 148 -3.88 -10.29 11.79
C ASP A 148 -2.83 -10.07 12.90
N CYS A 149 -1.56 -10.33 12.62
CA CYS A 149 -0.48 -10.15 13.59
C CYS A 149 -0.18 -8.68 13.83
N GLY A 150 -0.25 -7.86 12.77
CA GLY A 150 -0.17 -6.40 12.87
C GLY A 150 -1.32 -5.85 13.70
N ASP A 151 -2.55 -6.21 13.35
CA ASP A 151 -3.76 -5.73 14.03
C ASP A 151 -3.74 -6.03 15.54
N ARG A 152 -3.47 -7.29 15.92
CA ARG A 152 -3.37 -7.68 17.35
C ARG A 152 -2.21 -6.99 18.06
N ALA A 153 -1.09 -6.81 17.38
CA ALA A 153 0.04 -6.10 17.95
C ALA A 153 -0.26 -4.63 18.24
N TYR A 154 -1.04 -3.96 17.38
CA TYR A 154 -1.32 -2.54 17.48
C TYR A 154 -2.47 -2.22 18.44
N ASP A 155 -3.43 -3.12 18.62
CA ASP A 155 -4.55 -2.94 19.56
C ASP A 155 -4.29 -3.49 20.98
N GLY A 156 -3.19 -4.24 21.16
CA GLY A 156 -2.78 -4.82 22.45
C GLY A 156 -3.41 -6.18 22.76
N THR A 157 -4.11 -6.79 21.81
CA THR A 157 -4.59 -8.16 21.88
C THR A 157 -3.39 -9.13 21.89
N PRO A 158 -3.45 -10.24 22.65
CA PRO A 158 -2.40 -11.25 22.58
C PRO A 158 -2.18 -11.74 21.14
N LEU A 159 -0.92 -11.85 20.74
CA LEU A 159 -0.56 -12.41 19.43
C LEU A 159 -1.04 -13.86 19.34
N GLY A 160 -1.43 -14.26 18.13
CA GLY A 160 -1.72 -15.67 17.84
C GLY A 160 -0.44 -16.49 17.73
N ASP A 161 -0.59 -17.81 17.83
CA ASP A 161 0.53 -18.76 17.75
C ASP A 161 1.23 -18.73 16.39
N ASP A 162 0.54 -18.30 15.33
CA ASP A 162 1.06 -18.24 13.95
C ASP A 162 1.85 -16.96 13.65
N CYS A 163 1.92 -16.01 14.59
CA CYS A 163 2.65 -14.76 14.37
C CYS A 163 4.16 -14.98 14.48
N PRO A 164 4.96 -14.45 13.54
CA PRO A 164 6.40 -14.59 13.58
C PRO A 164 6.99 -13.93 14.83
N PRO A 165 8.19 -14.33 15.29
CA PRO A 165 8.88 -13.60 16.34
C PRO A 165 9.13 -12.15 15.90
N ARG A 166 8.94 -11.19 16.80
CA ARG A 166 9.36 -9.80 16.56
C ARG A 166 10.85 -9.67 16.84
N ASP A 167 11.61 -9.27 15.84
CA ASP A 167 12.96 -8.75 16.08
C ASP A 167 12.83 -7.51 16.97
N ARG A 168 13.53 -7.54 18.12
CA ARG A 168 13.50 -6.48 19.14
C ARG A 168 14.53 -5.40 18.86
#